data_AF-A0A2V6DBB9-F1
#
_entry.id   AF-A0A2V6DBB9-F1
#
_cell.length_a   1.000
_cell.length_b   1.000
_cell.length_c   1.000
_cell.angle_alpha   90.00
_cell.angle_beta   90.00
_cell.angle_gamma   90.00
#
_symmetry.space_group_name_H-M   'P 1'
#
loop_
_entity.id
_entity.type
_entity.pdbx_description
1 polymer ?
#
loop_
_entity_poly.entity_id
_entity_poly.type
_entity_poly.pdbx_seq_one_letter_code
_entity_poly.pdbx_strand_id
1 'polypeptide(L)'
;MTQALHLANKGPLPTITTNVTINGGAAIEISGNDATGILNVATGATLILENITLSHASAASGDGGAVASTGTVNAENTKFLYNKTSPSWSGSAILCWGPLTITNCEFAFNTGGGGAVKPRSSGAVTTITGSNFHDNSSTESAGGGYGGAMQVFDGPAITITNSTFTNNKAGANGGAIYVSTNSTLTVAGSVFSANTAPNGGAIDNAGTTTLTNTTLSTNGDNGVTFGGAINTESNSTLTVESTTLNSNLGARGGGILNFGGTATLTNATLSGNSASEAGGGIYNYNARLTLTNVTLSGNSAPNRGAIENLTGVVTLTNTLIAKGTTGDNCTSGVGGTSSLSDDTSCSFGAGRIGVDLLLRSCNCHRWCLWRL
;
A
#
# COMPACT_ATOMS: atom_id res chain seq x y z
N MET A 1 15.26 21.02 24.58
CA MET A 1 15.98 19.82 25.05
C MET A 1 14.94 18.73 25.22
N THR A 2 15.09 17.61 24.52
CA THR A 2 14.24 16.43 24.73
C THR A 2 14.61 15.78 26.05
N GLN A 3 13.63 15.50 26.91
CA GLN A 3 13.79 14.73 28.14
C GLN A 3 13.39 13.29 27.86
N ALA A 4 14.31 12.34 28.05
CA ALA A 4 14.08 10.93 27.80
C ALA A 4 13.94 10.13 29.10
N LEU A 5 12.87 9.35 29.20
CA LEU A 5 12.70 8.31 30.21
C LEU A 5 13.13 6.96 29.61
N HIS A 6 14.24 6.40 30.08
CA HIS A 6 14.74 5.09 29.64
C HIS A 6 14.27 3.98 30.60
N LEU A 7 13.58 2.97 30.07
CA LEU A 7 13.01 1.86 30.85
C LEU A 7 13.98 0.69 31.09
N ALA A 8 15.28 0.86 30.83
CA ALA A 8 16.29 -0.20 30.90
C ALA A 8 16.20 -1.04 32.19
N ASN A 9 16.05 -2.36 32.05
CA ASN A 9 15.96 -3.36 33.13
C ASN A 9 14.76 -3.22 34.09
N LYS A 10 13.79 -2.33 33.81
CA LYS A 10 12.60 -2.14 34.65
C LYS A 10 11.34 -2.81 34.12
N GLY A 11 11.38 -3.30 32.88
CA GLY A 11 10.21 -3.82 32.18
C GLY A 11 9.29 -2.71 31.66
N PRO A 12 8.15 -3.08 31.05
CA PRO A 12 7.18 -2.11 30.57
C PRO A 12 6.55 -1.33 31.73
N LEU A 13 5.93 -0.19 31.41
CA LEU A 13 5.13 0.54 32.38
C LEU A 13 3.91 -0.29 32.84
N PRO A 14 3.35 -0.01 34.03
CA PRO A 14 2.16 -0.72 34.52
C PRO A 14 1.01 -0.67 33.51
N THR A 15 0.27 -1.78 33.42
CA THR A 15 -0.89 -1.89 32.51
C THR A 15 -1.91 -0.80 32.79
N ILE A 16 -2.32 -0.12 31.72
CA ILE A 16 -3.38 0.89 31.75
C ILE A 16 -4.73 0.17 31.81
N THR A 17 -5.43 0.32 32.93
CA THR A 17 -6.74 -0.28 33.20
C THR A 17 -7.87 0.75 33.28
N THR A 18 -7.54 2.03 33.19
CA THR A 18 -8.46 3.17 33.17
C THR A 18 -8.06 4.14 32.07
N ASN A 19 -8.84 5.21 31.85
CA ASN A 19 -8.49 6.20 30.86
C ASN A 19 -7.24 6.99 31.28
N VAL A 20 -6.23 7.02 30.42
CA VAL A 20 -4.95 7.70 30.65
C VAL A 20 -4.61 8.56 29.43
N THR A 21 -4.23 9.81 29.69
CA THR A 21 -3.63 10.70 28.70
C THR A 21 -2.17 10.93 29.04
N ILE A 22 -1.28 10.75 28.07
CA ILE A 22 0.14 11.08 28.17
C ILE A 22 0.43 12.16 27.13
N ASN A 23 0.59 13.40 27.60
CA ASN A 23 0.98 14.52 26.76
C ASN A 23 2.45 14.88 27.01
N GLY A 24 3.27 14.68 25.97
CA GLY A 24 4.71 14.88 26.03
C GLY A 24 5.18 16.33 25.76
N GLY A 25 4.26 17.24 25.41
CA GLY A 25 4.59 18.62 25.06
C GLY A 25 5.64 18.77 23.94
N ALA A 26 5.78 17.75 23.08
CA ALA A 26 6.82 17.58 22.06
C ALA A 26 8.26 17.58 22.60
N ALA A 27 8.44 17.45 23.91
CA ALA A 27 9.74 17.45 24.57
C ALA A 27 10.05 16.12 25.28
N ILE A 28 9.09 15.21 25.38
CA ILE A 28 9.26 13.96 26.11
C ILE A 28 9.43 12.78 25.15
N GLU A 29 10.42 11.96 25.45
CA GLU A 29 10.63 10.65 24.87
C GLU A 29 10.49 9.59 25.96
N ILE A 30 9.77 8.51 25.69
CA ILE A 30 9.81 7.29 26.49
C ILE A 30 10.49 6.23 25.64
N SER A 31 11.62 5.74 26.11
CA SER A 31 12.44 4.78 25.39
C SER A 31 12.44 3.42 26.08
N GLY A 32 12.15 2.37 25.33
CA GLY A 32 12.32 0.99 25.79
C GLY A 32 13.79 0.55 25.87
N ASN A 33 14.72 1.41 25.43
CA ASN A 33 16.17 1.20 25.45
C ASN A 33 16.59 -0.16 24.86
N ASP A 34 15.94 -0.56 23.78
CA ASP A 34 16.16 -1.81 23.04
C ASP A 34 15.96 -3.09 23.87
N ALA A 35 15.36 -2.98 25.07
CA ALA A 35 15.31 -4.04 26.06
C ALA A 35 13.87 -4.43 26.45
N THR A 36 12.91 -3.51 26.35
CA THR A 36 11.54 -3.77 26.81
C THR A 36 10.50 -3.02 25.99
N GLY A 37 9.26 -3.51 26.00
CA GLY A 37 8.12 -2.75 25.50
C GLY A 37 7.75 -1.60 26.42
N ILE A 38 6.85 -0.71 25.99
CA ILE A 38 6.56 0.51 26.78
C ILE A 38 5.18 0.45 27.44
N LEU A 39 4.10 0.36 26.66
CA LEU A 39 2.73 0.54 27.14
C LEU A 39 1.85 -0.68 26.84
N ASN A 40 1.06 -1.09 27.84
CA ASN A 40 0.03 -2.10 27.71
C ASN A 40 -1.34 -1.52 28.07
N VAL A 41 -2.34 -1.68 27.21
CA VAL A 41 -3.69 -1.14 27.41
C VAL A 41 -4.69 -2.28 27.49
N ALA A 42 -5.36 -2.39 28.63
CA ALA A 42 -6.35 -3.44 28.88
C ALA A 42 -7.71 -3.13 28.24
N THR A 43 -8.53 -4.17 28.07
CA THR A 43 -9.89 -4.05 27.54
C THR A 43 -10.72 -3.08 28.39
N GLY A 44 -11.43 -2.17 27.73
CA GLY A 44 -12.25 -1.14 28.38
C GLY A 44 -11.47 0.11 28.82
N ALA A 45 -10.14 0.09 28.77
CA ALA A 45 -9.31 1.27 29.00
C ALA A 45 -9.07 2.04 27.69
N THR A 46 -8.81 3.34 27.82
CA THR A 46 -8.40 4.22 26.71
C THR A 46 -7.05 4.84 27.00
N LEU A 47 -6.11 4.70 26.08
CA LEU A 47 -4.85 5.44 26.07
C LEU A 47 -4.91 6.57 25.05
N ILE A 48 -4.62 7.79 25.48
CA ILE A 48 -4.42 8.96 24.61
C ILE A 48 -2.95 9.36 24.68
N LEU A 49 -2.28 9.40 23.52
CA LEU A 49 -0.90 9.85 23.35
C LEU A 49 -0.91 11.17 22.58
N GLU A 50 -0.27 12.20 23.12
CA GLU A 50 -0.22 13.54 22.52
C GLU A 50 1.21 14.06 22.55
N ASN A 51 1.74 14.50 21.41
CA ASN A 51 3.01 15.23 21.33
C ASN A 51 4.17 14.52 22.06
N ILE A 52 4.31 13.21 21.87
CA ILE A 52 5.30 12.39 22.56
C ILE A 52 6.06 11.51 21.58
N THR A 53 7.28 11.11 21.94
CA THR A 53 8.05 10.09 21.20
C THR A 53 8.09 8.79 22.00
N LEU A 54 7.70 7.68 21.38
CA LEU A 54 7.90 6.32 21.89
C LEU A 54 8.94 5.63 21.02
N SER A 55 10.08 5.26 21.60
CA SER A 55 11.24 4.83 20.83
C SER A 55 11.93 3.59 21.39
N HIS A 56 12.70 2.92 20.52
CA HIS A 56 13.59 1.82 20.90
C HIS A 56 12.89 0.78 21.78
N ALA A 57 11.59 0.59 21.59
CA ALA A 57 10.86 -0.40 22.33
C ALA A 57 11.17 -1.78 21.76
N SER A 58 11.35 -2.77 22.63
CA SER A 58 11.72 -4.13 22.22
C SER A 58 10.91 -5.16 22.98
N ALA A 59 9.90 -5.74 22.34
CA ALA A 59 9.17 -6.86 22.91
C ALA A 59 9.91 -8.18 22.59
N ALA A 60 10.59 -8.74 23.60
CA ALA A 60 11.27 -10.03 23.49
C ALA A 60 10.29 -11.20 23.31
N SER A 61 9.03 -11.03 23.72
CA SER A 61 7.94 -11.98 23.55
C SER A 61 6.64 -11.24 23.23
N GLY A 62 6.04 -11.52 22.07
CA GLY A 62 4.78 -10.91 21.62
C GLY A 62 4.95 -9.73 20.66
N ASP A 63 3.82 -9.29 20.11
CA ASP A 63 3.70 -8.09 19.27
C ASP A 63 3.53 -6.84 20.17
N GLY A 64 3.72 -5.65 19.59
CA GLY A 64 3.46 -4.35 20.22
C GLY A 64 4.66 -3.80 20.98
N GLY A 65 5.77 -3.53 20.29
CA GLY A 65 6.99 -3.01 20.92
C GLY A 65 6.69 -1.76 21.76
N ALA A 66 6.19 -0.68 21.15
CA ALA A 66 5.84 0.52 21.90
C ALA A 66 4.50 0.38 22.62
N VAL A 67 3.46 -0.12 21.93
CA VAL A 67 2.11 -0.23 22.47
C VAL A 67 1.50 -1.58 22.09
N ALA A 68 1.04 -2.32 23.10
CA ALA A 68 0.14 -3.46 22.92
C ALA A 68 -1.22 -3.14 23.56
N SER A 69 -2.30 -3.23 22.78
CA SER A 69 -3.63 -2.83 23.25
C SER A 69 -4.72 -3.84 22.96
N THR A 70 -5.48 -4.20 23.98
CA THR A 70 -6.80 -4.85 23.85
C THR A 70 -7.95 -3.85 24.10
N GLY A 71 -7.62 -2.63 24.55
CA GLY A 71 -8.52 -1.48 24.66
C GLY A 71 -8.39 -0.51 23.49
N THR A 72 -8.69 0.76 23.75
CA THR A 72 -8.66 1.84 22.73
C THR A 72 -7.35 2.62 22.81
N VAL A 73 -6.76 2.93 21.65
CA VAL A 73 -5.57 3.80 21.54
C VAL A 73 -5.86 4.96 20.60
N ASN A 74 -5.63 6.18 21.08
CA ASN A 74 -5.67 7.40 20.28
C ASN A 74 -4.29 8.05 20.32
N ALA A 75 -3.63 8.18 19.18
CA ALA A 75 -2.34 8.83 19.06
C ALA A 75 -2.46 10.09 18.20
N GLU A 76 -2.04 11.22 18.73
CA GLU A 76 -2.03 12.52 18.06
C GLU A 76 -0.63 13.14 18.15
N ASN A 77 -0.11 13.61 17.01
CA ASN A 77 1.21 14.26 16.92
C ASN A 77 2.33 13.45 17.62
N THR A 78 2.25 12.13 17.53
CA THR A 78 3.11 11.20 18.27
C THR A 78 4.06 10.50 17.31
N LYS A 79 5.29 10.25 17.77
CA LYS A 79 6.33 9.58 17.00
C LYS A 79 6.59 8.18 17.56
N PHE A 80 6.66 7.19 16.67
CA PHE A 80 7.01 5.80 16.97
C PHE A 80 8.27 5.44 16.18
N LEU A 81 9.42 5.49 16.86
CA LEU A 81 10.73 5.45 16.19
C LEU A 81 11.55 4.25 16.64
N TYR A 82 12.14 3.50 15.70
CA TYR A 82 13.08 2.41 16.00
C TYR A 82 12.50 1.33 16.93
N ASN A 83 11.18 1.15 16.96
CA ASN A 83 10.58 0.10 17.77
C ASN A 83 10.72 -1.24 17.05
N LYS A 84 10.95 -2.29 17.83
CA LYS A 84 11.20 -3.61 17.31
C LYS A 84 10.49 -4.71 18.07
N THR A 85 10.27 -5.79 17.35
CA THR A 85 9.85 -7.07 17.90
C THR A 85 10.77 -8.16 17.36
N SER A 86 10.70 -9.36 17.93
CA SER A 86 11.33 -10.54 17.31
C SER A 86 10.88 -10.68 15.85
N PRO A 87 11.72 -11.23 14.94
CA PRO A 87 11.32 -11.55 13.57
C PRO A 87 10.11 -12.48 13.44
N SER A 88 9.69 -13.16 14.52
CA SER A 88 8.48 -13.99 14.58
C SER A 88 7.19 -13.22 14.93
N TRP A 89 7.28 -11.92 15.22
CA TRP A 89 6.20 -11.10 15.78
C TRP A 89 5.96 -9.87 14.90
N SER A 90 4.72 -9.60 14.54
CA SER A 90 4.38 -8.75 13.40
C SER A 90 4.10 -7.28 13.69
N GLY A 91 3.79 -6.88 14.93
CA GLY A 91 3.49 -5.47 15.25
C GLY A 91 4.64 -4.78 15.97
N SER A 92 5.57 -4.14 15.27
CA SER A 92 6.82 -3.64 15.90
C SER A 92 6.63 -2.37 16.74
N ALA A 93 5.77 -1.42 16.33
CA ALA A 93 5.41 -0.26 17.13
C ALA A 93 4.10 -0.48 17.88
N ILE A 94 3.01 -0.75 17.16
CA ILE A 94 1.66 -0.90 17.74
C ILE A 94 1.06 -2.24 17.34
N LEU A 95 0.62 -3.02 18.33
CA LEU A 95 -0.37 -4.07 18.19
C LEU A 95 -1.68 -3.59 18.81
N CYS A 96 -2.79 -3.69 18.07
CA CYS A 96 -4.11 -3.45 18.65
C CYS A 96 -5.12 -4.56 18.28
N TRP A 97 -5.90 -4.98 19.28
CA TRP A 97 -7.14 -5.75 19.10
C TRP A 97 -8.40 -4.89 19.24
N GLY A 98 -8.28 -3.74 19.90
CA GLY A 98 -9.35 -2.75 19.99
C GLY A 98 -9.11 -1.54 19.07
N PRO A 99 -10.02 -0.55 19.09
CA PRO A 99 -9.99 0.58 18.18
C PRO A 99 -8.69 1.40 18.25
N LEU A 100 -8.23 1.87 17.11
CA LEU A 100 -7.00 2.65 16.97
C LEU A 100 -7.24 3.91 16.13
N THR A 101 -6.95 5.07 16.69
CA THR A 101 -6.94 6.34 15.97
C THR A 101 -5.52 6.89 15.92
N ILE A 102 -5.04 7.22 14.72
CA ILE A 102 -3.72 7.80 14.47
C ILE A 102 -3.91 9.10 13.69
N THR A 103 -3.51 10.22 14.28
CA THR A 103 -3.61 11.54 13.65
C THR A 103 -2.26 12.24 13.69
N ASN A 104 -1.77 12.68 12.54
CA ASN A 104 -0.52 13.44 12.41
C ASN A 104 0.69 12.76 13.08
N CYS A 105 0.75 11.43 13.04
CA CYS A 105 1.82 10.67 13.68
C CYS A 105 2.92 10.30 12.68
N GLU A 106 4.08 9.96 13.22
CA GLU A 106 5.24 9.47 12.46
C GLU A 106 5.60 8.07 12.92
N PHE A 107 5.70 7.12 11.99
CA PHE A 107 6.20 5.77 12.21
C PHE A 107 7.45 5.57 11.36
N ALA A 108 8.61 5.53 12.00
CA ALA A 108 9.88 5.44 11.29
C ALA A 108 10.80 4.35 11.83
N PHE A 109 11.46 3.63 10.92
CA PHE A 109 12.50 2.65 11.24
C PHE A 109 12.05 1.52 12.18
N ASN A 110 10.75 1.24 12.23
CA ASN A 110 10.24 0.14 13.06
C ASN A 110 10.45 -1.19 12.34
N THR A 111 10.89 -2.22 13.09
CA THR A 111 11.31 -3.51 12.50
C THR A 111 10.73 -4.71 13.24
N GLY A 112 10.09 -5.64 12.53
CA GLY A 112 9.56 -6.87 13.11
C GLY A 112 9.33 -8.00 12.09
N GLY A 113 8.65 -9.07 12.52
CA GLY A 113 8.01 -10.07 11.65
C GLY A 113 6.72 -9.57 11.00
N GLY A 114 6.62 -8.27 10.78
CA GLY A 114 5.49 -7.54 10.21
C GLY A 114 5.74 -6.05 10.39
N GLY A 115 4.76 -5.23 10.05
CA GLY A 115 4.93 -3.80 10.01
C GLY A 115 5.10 -3.08 11.33
N ALA A 116 5.19 -1.75 11.23
CA ALA A 116 5.10 -0.85 12.37
C ALA A 116 3.77 -1.02 13.12
N VAL A 117 2.66 -1.18 12.39
CA VAL A 117 1.32 -1.22 12.98
C VAL A 117 0.58 -2.49 12.56
N LYS A 118 0.00 -3.18 13.54
CA LYS A 118 -0.78 -4.40 13.33
C LYS A 118 -2.14 -4.29 14.02
N PRO A 119 -3.16 -3.78 13.33
CA PRO A 119 -4.54 -3.99 13.74
C PRO A 119 -4.92 -5.45 13.50
N ARG A 120 -5.44 -6.09 14.54
CA ARG A 120 -5.83 -7.49 14.51
C ARG A 120 -7.23 -7.69 15.04
N SER A 121 -8.04 -8.51 14.38
CA SER A 121 -9.47 -8.74 14.68
C SER A 121 -10.41 -7.64 14.18
N SER A 122 -11.69 -7.99 14.01
CA SER A 122 -12.76 -7.05 13.65
C SER A 122 -12.99 -5.92 14.67
N GLY A 123 -12.51 -6.07 15.90
CA GLY A 123 -12.55 -5.01 16.93
C GLY A 123 -11.54 -3.89 16.71
N ALA A 124 -10.47 -4.14 15.94
CA ALA A 124 -9.40 -3.19 15.66
C ALA A 124 -9.74 -2.23 14.51
N VAL A 125 -10.93 -1.64 14.56
CA VAL A 125 -11.32 -0.58 13.63
C VAL A 125 -10.32 0.56 13.75
N THR A 126 -9.65 0.87 12.64
CA THR A 126 -8.50 1.78 12.65
C THR A 126 -8.70 2.94 11.69
N THR A 127 -8.47 4.15 12.20
CA THR A 127 -8.50 5.39 11.40
C THR A 127 -7.15 6.07 11.45
N ILE A 128 -6.61 6.42 10.28
CA ILE A 128 -5.31 7.07 10.12
C ILE A 128 -5.49 8.33 9.28
N THR A 129 -5.02 9.46 9.80
CA THR A 129 -5.14 10.75 9.12
C THR A 129 -3.84 11.53 9.21
N GLY A 130 -3.39 12.13 8.10
CA GLY A 130 -2.28 13.08 8.11
C GLY A 130 -0.93 12.50 8.55
N SER A 131 -0.76 11.18 8.50
CA SER A 131 0.35 10.49 9.16
C SER A 131 1.41 10.01 8.17
N ASN A 132 2.64 9.86 8.64
CA ASN A 132 3.78 9.46 7.82
C ASN A 132 4.35 8.12 8.31
N PHE A 133 4.42 7.14 7.41
CA PHE A 133 5.02 5.83 7.62
C PHE A 133 6.21 5.69 6.69
N HIS A 134 7.43 5.66 7.23
CA HIS A 134 8.60 5.54 6.39
C HIS A 134 9.72 4.68 6.95
N ASP A 135 10.46 4.05 6.03
CA ASP A 135 11.62 3.21 6.35
C ASP A 135 11.31 2.10 7.37
N ASN A 136 10.05 1.65 7.44
CA ASN A 136 9.66 0.54 8.29
C ASN A 136 9.91 -0.78 7.55
N SER A 137 10.33 -1.81 8.28
CA SER A 137 10.75 -3.07 7.68
C SER A 137 10.09 -4.27 8.35
N SER A 138 9.46 -5.15 7.56
CA SER A 138 9.13 -6.50 7.99
C SER A 138 10.15 -7.51 7.46
N THR A 139 10.43 -8.57 8.21
CA THR A 139 11.45 -9.58 7.86
C THR A 139 10.83 -10.96 7.65
N GLU A 140 11.28 -11.71 6.64
CA GLU A 140 10.72 -13.04 6.25
C GLU A 140 11.05 -14.20 7.20
N SER A 141 11.41 -13.94 8.45
CA SER A 141 11.70 -15.05 9.37
C SER A 141 10.39 -15.68 9.87
N ALA A 142 10.31 -17.01 9.90
CA ALA A 142 9.20 -17.76 10.49
C ALA A 142 7.79 -17.39 9.97
N GLY A 143 7.68 -16.94 8.72
CA GLY A 143 6.41 -16.56 8.08
C GLY A 143 5.96 -15.12 8.32
N GLY A 144 6.85 -14.19 8.72
CA GLY A 144 6.54 -12.79 9.11
C GLY A 144 6.83 -11.68 8.08
N GLY A 145 6.80 -11.95 6.78
CA GLY A 145 7.19 -10.96 5.76
C GLY A 145 6.10 -9.95 5.34
N TYR A 146 5.15 -9.59 6.21
CA TYR A 146 3.92 -8.89 5.80
C TYR A 146 3.90 -7.40 6.17
N GLY A 147 3.68 -6.53 5.18
CA GLY A 147 3.34 -5.14 5.40
C GLY A 147 4.44 -4.35 6.09
N GLY A 148 5.41 -3.77 5.39
CA GLY A 148 6.55 -3.09 6.04
C GLY A 148 6.12 -1.96 6.98
N ALA A 149 5.07 -1.21 6.62
CA ALA A 149 4.42 -0.24 7.48
C ALA A 149 3.28 -0.85 8.30
N MET A 150 2.43 -1.67 7.65
CA MET A 150 1.21 -2.15 8.27
C MET A 150 0.80 -3.56 7.83
N GLN A 151 0.52 -4.41 8.81
CA GLN A 151 -0.10 -5.70 8.58
C GLN A 151 -1.55 -5.68 9.06
N VAL A 152 -2.51 -5.69 8.13
CA VAL A 152 -3.94 -5.73 8.41
C VAL A 152 -4.40 -7.18 8.47
N PHE A 153 -4.77 -7.69 9.65
CA PHE A 153 -4.91 -9.13 9.87
C PHE A 153 -6.15 -9.53 10.68
N ASP A 154 -6.78 -10.65 10.35
CA ASP A 154 -7.96 -11.20 11.06
C ASP A 154 -9.23 -10.31 11.03
N GLY A 155 -9.46 -9.55 9.95
CA GLY A 155 -10.73 -8.89 9.67
C GLY A 155 -10.98 -7.45 10.17
N PRO A 156 -9.99 -6.62 10.56
CA PRO A 156 -10.25 -5.22 10.87
C PRO A 156 -10.66 -4.43 9.61
N ALA A 157 -11.35 -3.31 9.86
CA ALA A 157 -11.64 -2.30 8.86
C ALA A 157 -10.72 -1.09 9.06
N ILE A 158 -9.95 -0.74 8.03
CA ILE A 158 -8.95 0.32 8.06
C ILE A 158 -9.36 1.46 7.13
N THR A 159 -9.34 2.68 7.66
CA THR A 159 -9.51 3.92 6.87
C THR A 159 -8.26 4.77 6.99
N ILE A 160 -7.69 5.15 5.86
CA ILE A 160 -6.48 5.97 5.77
C ILE A 160 -6.75 7.19 4.91
N THR A 161 -6.46 8.38 5.41
CA THR A 161 -6.64 9.63 4.67
C THR A 161 -5.41 10.52 4.76
N ASN A 162 -5.08 11.20 3.66
CA ASN A 162 -4.05 12.23 3.59
C ASN A 162 -2.72 11.82 4.23
N SER A 163 -2.30 10.56 4.02
CA SER A 163 -1.13 9.97 4.69
C SER A 163 -0.08 9.54 3.67
N THR A 164 1.15 9.34 4.14
CA THR A 164 2.29 8.97 3.29
C THR A 164 2.92 7.66 3.75
N PHE A 165 3.23 6.78 2.78
CA PHE A 165 3.91 5.50 2.98
C PHE A 165 5.14 5.47 2.07
N THR A 166 6.33 5.67 2.62
CA THR A 166 7.55 5.82 1.82
C THR A 166 8.68 4.90 2.25
N ASN A 167 9.40 4.28 1.32
CA ASN A 167 10.54 3.40 1.63
C ASN A 167 10.23 2.26 2.62
N ASN A 168 8.98 1.84 2.73
CA ASN A 168 8.66 0.70 3.58
C ASN A 168 8.99 -0.58 2.84
N LYS A 169 9.57 -1.53 3.56
CA LYS A 169 10.04 -2.79 3.00
C LYS A 169 9.35 -3.95 3.70
N ALA A 170 8.77 -4.84 2.91
CA ALA A 170 8.33 -6.11 3.42
C ALA A 170 9.18 -7.23 2.86
N GLY A 171 9.39 -8.22 3.71
CA GLY A 171 10.09 -9.42 3.33
C GLY A 171 9.40 -10.14 2.17
N ALA A 172 8.07 -10.28 2.23
CA ALA A 172 7.29 -11.15 1.34
C ALA A 172 6.14 -10.43 0.62
N ASN A 173 5.31 -9.69 1.36
CA ASN A 173 3.98 -9.27 0.91
C ASN A 173 3.68 -7.84 1.39
N GLY A 174 3.39 -6.94 0.46
CA GLY A 174 2.96 -5.57 0.74
C GLY A 174 4.08 -4.73 1.31
N GLY A 175 4.89 -4.07 0.48
CA GLY A 175 6.05 -3.30 0.98
C GLY A 175 5.65 -2.24 1.99
N ALA A 176 4.51 -1.58 1.76
CA ALA A 176 3.84 -0.75 2.76
C ALA A 176 2.80 -1.54 3.54
N ILE A 177 1.77 -2.06 2.85
CA ILE A 177 0.58 -2.61 3.51
C ILE A 177 0.26 -4.00 2.96
N TYR A 178 0.08 -4.95 3.87
CA TYR A 178 -0.54 -6.23 3.57
C TYR A 178 -1.96 -6.27 4.12
N VAL A 179 -2.92 -6.67 3.28
CA VAL A 179 -4.34 -6.82 3.64
C VAL A 179 -4.74 -8.28 3.58
N SER A 180 -4.97 -8.91 4.74
CA SER A 180 -5.38 -10.31 4.80
C SER A 180 -6.80 -10.53 4.28
N THR A 181 -7.13 -11.80 4.02
CA THR A 181 -8.51 -12.24 3.80
C THR A 181 -9.44 -11.73 4.90
N ASN A 182 -10.67 -11.35 4.51
CA ASN A 182 -11.72 -10.77 5.35
C ASN A 182 -11.43 -9.38 5.94
N SER A 183 -10.25 -8.81 5.70
CA SER A 183 -9.92 -7.44 6.12
C SER A 183 -10.28 -6.44 5.03
N THR A 184 -10.53 -5.19 5.43
CA THR A 184 -10.82 -4.10 4.50
C THR A 184 -9.86 -2.93 4.67
N LEU A 185 -9.45 -2.35 3.54
CA LEU A 185 -8.61 -1.18 3.47
C LEU A 185 -9.27 -0.13 2.57
N THR A 186 -9.55 1.05 3.12
CA THR A 186 -9.99 2.22 2.36
C THR A 186 -8.95 3.32 2.49
N VAL A 187 -8.44 3.81 1.36
CA VAL A 187 -7.43 4.87 1.33
C VAL A 187 -7.89 6.03 0.46
N ALA A 188 -7.76 7.25 0.98
CA ALA A 188 -8.09 8.48 0.26
C ALA A 188 -6.97 9.53 0.34
N GLY A 189 -6.68 10.22 -0.76
CA GLY A 189 -5.80 11.41 -0.73
C GLY A 189 -4.36 11.11 -0.29
N SER A 190 -3.89 9.87 -0.42
CA SER A 190 -2.63 9.40 0.18
C SER A 190 -1.56 9.09 -0.88
N VAL A 191 -0.33 8.90 -0.44
CA VAL A 191 0.82 8.61 -1.31
C VAL A 191 1.57 7.37 -0.84
N PHE A 192 1.85 6.45 -1.77
CA PHE A 192 2.74 5.31 -1.59
C PHE A 192 3.91 5.41 -2.55
N SER A 193 5.12 5.59 -2.02
CA SER A 193 6.30 5.70 -2.88
C SER A 193 7.50 4.89 -2.44
N ALA A 194 8.21 4.29 -3.40
CA ALA A 194 9.46 3.58 -3.15
C ALA A 194 9.33 2.45 -2.11
N ASN A 195 8.14 1.86 -1.98
CA ASN A 195 7.95 0.69 -1.13
C ASN A 195 8.33 -0.57 -1.91
N THR A 196 8.87 -1.56 -1.21
CA THR A 196 9.42 -2.78 -1.84
C THR A 196 8.97 -4.05 -1.13
N ALA A 197 8.51 -5.03 -1.89
CA ALA A 197 8.25 -6.40 -1.46
C ALA A 197 8.28 -7.34 -2.68
N PRO A 198 8.45 -8.66 -2.50
CA PRO A 198 8.25 -9.63 -3.56
C PRO A 198 6.85 -9.65 -4.15
N ASN A 199 5.80 -9.46 -3.35
CA ASN A 199 4.42 -9.33 -3.81
C ASN A 199 3.84 -7.99 -3.37
N GLY A 200 3.34 -7.19 -4.30
CA GLY A 200 2.75 -5.88 -4.01
C GLY A 200 3.78 -4.91 -3.45
N GLY A 201 4.52 -4.22 -4.33
CA GLY A 201 5.59 -3.33 -3.87
C GLY A 201 5.10 -2.27 -2.88
N ALA A 202 3.89 -1.73 -3.08
CA ALA A 202 3.19 -0.95 -2.06
C ALA A 202 2.18 -1.79 -1.28
N ILE A 203 1.21 -2.38 -1.99
CA ILE A 203 0.06 -3.03 -1.38
C ILE A 203 -0.05 -4.46 -1.90
N ASP A 204 -0.16 -5.40 -0.98
CA ASP A 204 -0.57 -6.77 -1.30
C ASP A 204 -1.95 -7.04 -0.69
N ASN A 205 -2.90 -7.40 -1.54
CA ASN A 205 -4.31 -7.45 -1.22
C ASN A 205 -4.86 -8.88 -1.37
N ALA A 206 -5.09 -9.54 -0.24
CA ALA A 206 -5.87 -10.78 -0.12
C ALA A 206 -7.30 -10.54 0.40
N GLY A 207 -7.65 -9.28 0.70
CA GLY A 207 -8.96 -8.86 1.22
C GLY A 207 -9.72 -7.94 0.25
N THR A 208 -10.29 -6.87 0.79
CA THR A 208 -10.95 -5.82 0.00
C THR A 208 -10.22 -4.49 0.16
N THR A 209 -9.75 -3.93 -0.95
CA THR A 209 -9.05 -2.64 -0.98
C THR A 209 -9.75 -1.65 -1.89
N THR A 210 -9.96 -0.43 -1.40
CA THR A 210 -10.47 0.72 -2.15
C THR A 210 -9.48 1.88 -2.05
N LEU A 211 -9.06 2.42 -3.20
CA LEU A 211 -8.17 3.56 -3.32
C LEU A 211 -8.88 4.69 -4.06
N THR A 212 -8.92 5.88 -3.46
CA THR A 212 -9.51 7.07 -4.07
C THR A 212 -8.52 8.24 -4.02
N ASN A 213 -8.36 8.99 -5.12
CA ASN A 213 -7.49 10.18 -5.14
C ASN A 213 -6.07 9.90 -4.58
N THR A 214 -5.53 8.73 -4.85
CA THR A 214 -4.26 8.25 -4.28
C THR A 214 -3.17 8.24 -5.36
N THR A 215 -1.90 8.34 -4.95
CA THR A 215 -0.76 8.15 -5.86
C THR A 215 0.10 6.99 -5.38
N LEU A 216 0.41 6.06 -6.29
CA LEU A 216 1.35 4.97 -6.07
C LEU A 216 2.47 5.08 -7.08
N SER A 217 3.65 5.50 -6.62
CA SER A 217 4.77 5.83 -7.50
C SER A 217 6.04 5.08 -7.14
N THR A 218 6.81 4.63 -8.13
CA THR A 218 8.16 4.06 -7.92
C THR A 218 8.20 2.90 -6.92
N ASN A 219 7.13 2.13 -6.78
CA ASN A 219 7.10 0.95 -5.92
C ASN A 219 7.59 -0.29 -6.68
N GLY A 220 8.07 -1.28 -5.93
CA GLY A 220 8.59 -2.55 -6.43
C GLY A 220 10.11 -2.59 -6.52
N ASP A 221 10.66 -3.81 -6.55
CA ASP A 221 12.10 -4.05 -6.49
C ASP A 221 12.63 -4.52 -7.86
N ASN A 222 13.14 -3.59 -8.65
CA ASN A 222 13.90 -3.82 -9.89
C ASN A 222 13.38 -4.94 -10.82
N GLY A 223 12.06 -5.06 -10.95
CA GLY A 223 11.44 -6.03 -11.84
C GLY A 223 11.40 -7.47 -11.34
N VAL A 224 11.61 -7.75 -10.04
CA VAL A 224 11.35 -9.07 -9.43
C VAL A 224 10.00 -9.15 -8.69
N THR A 225 9.37 -8.01 -8.43
CA THR A 225 8.09 -7.93 -7.68
C THR A 225 6.89 -8.36 -8.51
N PHE A 226 6.02 -9.22 -7.99
CA PHE A 226 4.70 -9.45 -8.54
C PHE A 226 3.75 -8.31 -8.16
N GLY A 227 3.23 -7.56 -9.14
CA GLY A 227 2.45 -6.36 -8.87
C GLY A 227 3.32 -5.23 -8.31
N GLY A 228 4.01 -4.49 -9.18
CA GLY A 228 5.02 -3.50 -8.76
C GLY A 228 4.46 -2.45 -7.78
N ALA A 229 3.24 -1.96 -8.01
CA ALA A 229 2.52 -1.23 -6.97
C ALA A 229 1.60 -2.15 -6.15
N ILE A 230 0.71 -2.87 -6.85
CA ILE A 230 -0.37 -3.62 -6.22
C ILE A 230 -0.37 -5.05 -6.71
N ASN A 231 -0.38 -6.00 -5.78
CA ASN A 231 -0.77 -7.38 -6.04
C ASN A 231 -2.17 -7.63 -5.47
N THR A 232 -3.02 -8.29 -6.26
CA THR A 232 -4.40 -8.67 -5.89
C THR A 232 -4.49 -10.19 -5.99
N GLU A 233 -4.69 -10.85 -4.85
CA GLU A 233 -4.73 -12.30 -4.74
C GLU A 233 -6.10 -12.90 -5.10
N SER A 234 -6.18 -14.24 -5.11
CA SER A 234 -7.40 -14.95 -5.50
C SER A 234 -8.58 -14.62 -4.58
N ASN A 235 -9.75 -14.40 -5.18
CA ASN A 235 -10.99 -13.99 -4.49
C ASN A 235 -10.93 -12.64 -3.75
N SER A 236 -9.87 -11.85 -3.95
CA SER A 236 -9.78 -10.49 -3.41
C SER A 236 -10.43 -9.46 -4.35
N THR A 237 -10.76 -8.30 -3.80
CA THR A 237 -11.35 -7.18 -4.55
C THR A 237 -10.49 -5.94 -4.43
N LEU A 238 -10.19 -5.33 -5.57
CA LEU A 238 -9.52 -4.04 -5.69
C LEU A 238 -10.43 -3.06 -6.43
N THR A 239 -10.70 -1.91 -5.80
CA THR A 239 -11.38 -0.76 -6.42
C THR A 239 -10.44 0.43 -6.42
N VAL A 240 -10.27 1.07 -7.57
CA VAL A 240 -9.37 2.21 -7.75
C VAL A 240 -10.13 3.32 -8.46
N GLU A 241 -10.20 4.49 -7.85
CA GLU A 241 -10.91 5.65 -8.36
C GLU A 241 -10.02 6.89 -8.34
N SER A 242 -9.96 7.62 -9.45
CA SER A 242 -9.25 8.91 -9.54
C SER A 242 -7.80 8.84 -9.03
N THR A 243 -7.14 7.70 -9.27
CA THR A 243 -5.85 7.35 -8.67
C THR A 243 -4.80 7.21 -9.76
N THR A 244 -3.57 7.58 -9.44
CA THR A 244 -2.42 7.49 -10.34
C THR A 244 -1.46 6.41 -9.87
N LEU A 245 -1.08 5.50 -10.77
CA LEU A 245 -0.01 4.54 -10.56
C LEU A 245 1.08 4.82 -11.59
N ASN A 246 2.25 5.29 -11.16
CA ASN A 246 3.31 5.66 -12.08
C ASN A 246 4.69 5.12 -11.74
N SER A 247 5.46 4.77 -12.76
CA SER A 247 6.88 4.39 -12.61
C SER A 247 7.10 3.21 -11.65
N ASN A 248 6.10 2.35 -11.44
CA ASN A 248 6.23 1.16 -10.61
C ASN A 248 6.88 0.02 -11.41
N LEU A 249 7.60 -0.86 -10.72
CA LEU A 249 8.45 -1.90 -11.30
C LEU A 249 8.05 -3.28 -10.80
N GLY A 250 7.76 -4.21 -11.72
CA GLY A 250 7.43 -5.59 -11.37
C GLY A 250 8.02 -6.63 -12.31
N ALA A 251 7.94 -7.91 -11.95
CA ALA A 251 8.15 -9.02 -12.88
C ALA A 251 6.92 -9.18 -13.79
N ARG A 252 5.74 -9.17 -13.17
CA ARG A 252 4.44 -9.22 -13.85
C ARG A 252 3.55 -8.16 -13.25
N GLY A 253 2.92 -7.35 -14.11
CA GLY A 253 2.09 -6.25 -13.64
C GLY A 253 2.96 -5.15 -13.04
N GLY A 254 3.60 -4.32 -13.88
CA GLY A 254 4.48 -3.26 -13.38
C GLY A 254 3.73 -2.27 -12.47
N GLY A 255 2.48 -1.94 -12.83
CA GLY A 255 1.54 -1.29 -11.92
C GLY A 255 0.78 -2.30 -11.06
N ILE A 256 -0.04 -3.14 -11.70
CA ILE A 256 -0.97 -4.04 -11.02
C ILE A 256 -0.81 -5.48 -11.51
N LEU A 257 -0.67 -6.42 -10.59
CA LEU A 257 -0.98 -7.83 -10.81
C LEU A 257 -2.35 -8.16 -10.24
N ASN A 258 -3.24 -8.71 -11.07
CA ASN A 258 -4.53 -9.24 -10.65
C ASN A 258 -4.57 -10.76 -10.87
N PHE A 259 -4.44 -11.53 -9.80
CA PHE A 259 -4.28 -12.98 -9.82
C PHE A 259 -5.48 -13.69 -9.16
N GLY A 260 -6.41 -14.21 -9.95
CA GLY A 260 -7.65 -14.82 -9.44
C GLY A 260 -8.62 -13.86 -8.75
N GLY A 261 -8.35 -12.55 -8.77
CA GLY A 261 -9.14 -11.52 -8.09
C GLY A 261 -10.07 -10.73 -9.02
N THR A 262 -10.65 -9.67 -8.47
CA THR A 262 -11.42 -8.68 -9.22
C THR A 262 -10.80 -7.30 -9.04
N ALA A 263 -10.40 -6.67 -10.14
CA ALA A 263 -9.89 -5.30 -10.15
C ALA A 263 -10.81 -4.39 -10.99
N THR A 264 -11.26 -3.29 -10.40
CA THR A 264 -12.06 -2.25 -11.07
C THR A 264 -11.37 -0.91 -10.94
N LEU A 265 -11.05 -0.27 -12.07
CA LEU A 265 -10.41 1.04 -12.12
C LEU A 265 -11.32 2.03 -12.85
N THR A 266 -11.55 3.18 -12.23
CA THR A 266 -12.36 4.28 -12.77
C THR A 266 -11.60 5.60 -12.70
N ASN A 267 -11.55 6.37 -13.78
CA ASN A 267 -10.86 7.65 -13.83
C ASN A 267 -9.38 7.57 -13.40
N ALA A 268 -8.71 6.45 -13.68
CA ALA A 268 -7.35 6.18 -13.21
C ALA A 268 -6.31 6.41 -14.31
N THR A 269 -5.07 6.70 -13.90
CA THR A 269 -3.93 6.79 -14.81
C THR A 269 -2.85 5.79 -14.40
N LEU A 270 -2.45 4.92 -15.32
CA LEU A 270 -1.29 4.03 -15.17
C LEU A 270 -0.22 4.49 -16.16
N SER A 271 0.87 5.09 -15.68
CA SER A 271 1.88 5.67 -16.56
C SER A 271 3.31 5.26 -16.26
N GLY A 272 4.08 4.94 -17.30
CA GLY A 272 5.50 4.61 -17.18
C GLY A 272 5.81 3.43 -16.26
N ASN A 273 4.83 2.57 -15.97
CA ASN A 273 5.07 1.35 -15.18
C ASN A 273 5.77 0.31 -16.06
N SER A 274 6.68 -0.47 -15.47
CA SER A 274 7.45 -1.44 -16.22
C SER A 274 7.44 -2.82 -15.59
N ALA A 275 7.31 -3.85 -16.44
CA ALA A 275 7.46 -5.22 -16.03
C ALA A 275 8.61 -5.91 -16.76
N SER A 276 9.41 -6.71 -16.06
CA SER A 276 10.53 -7.45 -16.67
C SER A 276 10.05 -8.64 -17.50
N GLU A 277 8.87 -9.20 -17.23
CA GLU A 277 8.27 -10.30 -17.99
C GLU A 277 7.04 -9.85 -18.79
N ALA A 278 5.99 -9.37 -18.12
CA ALA A 278 4.69 -9.20 -18.76
C ALA A 278 3.77 -8.15 -18.09
N GLY A 279 2.93 -7.50 -18.91
CA GLY A 279 1.92 -6.55 -18.44
C GLY A 279 2.54 -5.34 -17.74
N GLY A 280 3.23 -4.49 -18.50
CA GLY A 280 3.93 -3.33 -17.93
C GLY A 280 3.01 -2.44 -17.09
N GLY A 281 1.77 -2.23 -17.54
CA GLY A 281 0.73 -1.59 -16.74
C GLY A 281 0.03 -2.60 -15.83
N ILE A 282 -0.66 -3.57 -16.43
CA ILE A 282 -1.51 -4.54 -15.75
C ILE A 282 -1.25 -5.95 -16.30
N TYR A 283 -1.10 -6.90 -15.38
CA TYR A 283 -1.14 -8.33 -15.69
C TYR A 283 -2.38 -8.94 -15.04
N ASN A 284 -3.28 -9.49 -15.84
CA ASN A 284 -4.53 -10.10 -15.39
C ASN A 284 -4.50 -11.60 -15.65
N TYR A 285 -4.54 -12.42 -14.58
CA TYR A 285 -4.42 -13.87 -14.68
C TYR A 285 -5.57 -14.58 -13.98
N ASN A 286 -6.34 -15.37 -14.75
CA ASN A 286 -7.52 -16.07 -14.24
C ASN A 286 -8.46 -15.15 -13.42
N ALA A 287 -8.54 -13.88 -13.81
CA ALA A 287 -9.10 -12.81 -13.00
C ALA A 287 -10.01 -11.89 -13.82
N ARG A 288 -10.78 -11.03 -13.14
CA ARG A 288 -11.65 -10.04 -13.78
C ARG A 288 -11.08 -8.64 -13.67
N LEU A 289 -10.89 -7.98 -14.81
CA LEU A 289 -10.46 -6.60 -14.92
C LEU A 289 -11.55 -5.74 -15.56
N THR A 290 -11.87 -4.60 -14.95
CA THR A 290 -12.79 -3.62 -15.53
C THR A 290 -12.16 -2.24 -15.47
N LEU A 291 -11.99 -1.59 -16.63
CA LEU A 291 -11.44 -0.24 -16.76
C LEU A 291 -12.49 0.69 -17.36
N THR A 292 -12.76 1.81 -16.69
CA THR A 292 -13.65 2.87 -17.19
C THR A 292 -12.96 4.23 -17.08
N ASN A 293 -12.85 4.97 -18.19
CA ASN A 293 -12.16 6.28 -18.21
C ASN A 293 -10.69 6.18 -17.74
N VAL A 294 -9.98 5.13 -18.17
CA VAL A 294 -8.60 4.88 -17.73
C VAL A 294 -7.62 5.28 -18.83
N THR A 295 -6.49 5.87 -18.43
CA THR A 295 -5.35 6.09 -19.31
C THR A 295 -4.21 5.15 -18.94
N LEU A 296 -3.73 4.34 -19.88
CA LEU A 296 -2.50 3.59 -19.78
C LEU A 296 -1.48 4.19 -20.75
N SER A 297 -0.42 4.82 -20.26
CA SER A 297 0.54 5.51 -21.12
C SER A 297 1.99 5.18 -20.80
N GLY A 298 2.80 4.88 -21.80
CA GLY A 298 4.22 4.67 -21.61
C GLY A 298 4.58 3.42 -20.79
N ASN A 299 3.64 2.50 -20.57
CA ASN A 299 3.90 1.28 -19.81
C ASN A 299 4.66 0.26 -20.68
N SER A 300 5.60 -0.48 -20.09
CA SER A 300 6.60 -1.24 -20.86
C SER A 300 6.88 -2.62 -20.29
N ALA A 301 6.81 -3.65 -21.11
CA ALA A 301 7.23 -5.01 -20.78
C ALA A 301 7.50 -5.83 -22.05
N PRO A 302 8.33 -6.88 -22.02
CA PRO A 302 8.51 -7.75 -23.18
C PRO A 302 7.18 -8.35 -23.68
N ASN A 303 6.38 -8.90 -22.77
CA ASN A 303 5.06 -9.43 -23.08
C ASN A 303 3.97 -8.45 -22.68
N ARG A 304 3.57 -7.64 -23.66
CA ARG A 304 2.56 -6.59 -23.55
C ARG A 304 2.90 -5.44 -22.59
N GLY A 305 3.15 -4.27 -23.18
CA GLY A 305 3.51 -3.06 -22.46
C GLY A 305 2.38 -2.55 -21.56
N ALA A 306 1.12 -2.58 -22.02
CA ALA A 306 0.01 -2.06 -21.22
C ALA A 306 -0.74 -3.15 -20.46
N ILE A 307 -1.44 -4.04 -21.16
CA ILE A 307 -2.32 -5.06 -20.56
C ILE A 307 -1.97 -6.44 -21.11
N GLU A 308 -1.48 -7.30 -20.22
CA GLU A 308 -1.45 -8.75 -20.46
C GLU A 308 -2.67 -9.39 -19.77
N ASN A 309 -3.44 -10.17 -20.52
CA ASN A 309 -4.57 -10.94 -20.04
C ASN A 309 -4.41 -12.42 -20.37
N LEU A 310 -4.13 -13.22 -19.35
CA LEU A 310 -3.99 -14.66 -19.47
C LEU A 310 -5.16 -15.35 -18.78
N THR A 311 -6.02 -15.99 -19.57
CA THR A 311 -7.23 -16.72 -19.14
C THR A 311 -8.27 -15.93 -18.35
N GLY A 312 -8.11 -14.62 -18.19
CA GLY A 312 -9.03 -13.74 -17.49
C GLY A 312 -10.04 -13.03 -18.40
N VAL A 313 -10.93 -12.26 -17.78
CA VAL A 313 -11.95 -11.43 -18.45
C VAL A 313 -11.59 -9.96 -18.29
N VAL A 314 -11.57 -9.23 -19.41
CA VAL A 314 -11.26 -7.80 -19.46
C VAL A 314 -12.41 -7.05 -20.10
N THR A 315 -12.89 -6.01 -19.41
CA THR A 315 -13.88 -5.06 -19.92
C THR A 315 -13.29 -3.67 -19.94
N LEU A 316 -13.18 -3.06 -21.12
CA LEU A 316 -12.66 -1.69 -21.29
C LEU A 316 -13.75 -0.77 -21.84
N THR A 317 -13.92 0.37 -21.18
CA THR A 317 -14.82 1.45 -21.60
C THR A 317 -14.09 2.78 -21.51
N ASN A 318 -14.14 3.57 -22.58
CA ASN A 318 -13.52 4.89 -22.65
C ASN A 318 -12.06 4.90 -22.16
N THR A 319 -11.27 3.93 -22.63
CA THR A 319 -9.88 3.72 -22.19
C THR A 319 -8.91 4.15 -23.29
N LEU A 320 -7.87 4.88 -22.90
CA LEU A 320 -6.77 5.30 -23.78
C LEU A 320 -5.54 4.45 -23.49
N ILE A 321 -4.93 3.84 -24.50
CA ILE A 321 -3.71 3.06 -24.37
C ILE A 321 -2.64 3.59 -25.32
N ALA A 322 -1.61 4.22 -24.75
CA ALA A 322 -0.45 4.72 -25.47
C ALA A 322 0.79 3.87 -25.11
N LYS A 323 1.49 3.41 -26.14
CA LYS A 323 2.59 2.44 -26.06
C LYS A 323 3.78 2.99 -25.28
N GLY A 324 4.44 2.09 -24.55
CA GLY A 324 5.73 2.34 -23.92
C GLY A 324 6.91 2.02 -24.82
N THR A 325 8.06 1.78 -24.19
CA THR A 325 9.31 1.52 -24.91
C THR A 325 9.39 0.09 -25.48
N THR A 326 8.72 -0.87 -24.87
CA THR A 326 8.76 -2.29 -25.24
C THR A 326 7.39 -2.95 -25.06
N GLY A 327 7.15 -3.98 -25.90
CA GLY A 327 5.90 -4.75 -25.94
C GLY A 327 4.76 -4.00 -26.60
N ASP A 328 3.88 -4.74 -27.25
CA ASP A 328 2.63 -4.19 -27.77
C ASP A 328 1.64 -3.87 -26.65
N ASN A 329 0.61 -3.07 -26.89
CA ASN A 329 -0.31 -2.62 -25.86
C ASN A 329 -1.10 -3.76 -25.19
N CYS A 330 -1.73 -4.63 -25.98
CA CYS A 330 -2.70 -5.58 -25.45
C CYS A 330 -2.47 -7.03 -25.90
N THR A 331 -2.83 -8.00 -25.06
CA THR A 331 -3.08 -9.37 -25.52
C THR A 331 -4.15 -9.39 -26.62
N SER A 332 -3.99 -10.27 -27.62
CA SER A 332 -4.96 -10.42 -28.70
C SER A 332 -6.35 -10.73 -28.14
N GLY A 333 -7.38 -10.09 -28.66
CA GLY A 333 -8.77 -10.28 -28.23
C GLY A 333 -9.23 -9.35 -27.09
N VAL A 334 -8.34 -8.54 -26.51
CA VAL A 334 -8.74 -7.47 -25.58
C VAL A 334 -9.48 -6.39 -26.36
N GLY A 335 -10.81 -6.42 -26.30
CA GLY A 335 -11.70 -5.44 -26.90
C GLY A 335 -12.05 -4.28 -25.98
N GLY A 336 -12.79 -3.30 -26.51
CA GLY A 336 -13.19 -2.13 -25.73
C GLY A 336 -14.26 -1.27 -26.42
N THR A 337 -15.10 -0.65 -25.61
CA THR A 337 -16.09 0.34 -26.06
C THR A 337 -15.50 1.74 -25.93
N SER A 338 -15.67 2.57 -26.96
CA SER A 338 -15.13 3.94 -27.00
C SER A 338 -13.65 4.09 -26.59
N SER A 339 -12.84 3.05 -26.82
CA SER A 339 -11.44 2.97 -26.38
C SER A 339 -10.50 3.11 -27.57
N LEU A 340 -9.29 3.62 -27.35
CA LEU A 340 -8.30 3.94 -28.38
C LEU A 340 -6.92 3.36 -28.02
N SER A 341 -6.20 2.88 -29.03
CA SER A 341 -4.82 2.36 -28.93
C SER A 341 -3.94 2.95 -30.03
N ASP A 342 -2.70 3.36 -29.69
CA ASP A 342 -1.72 3.83 -30.68
C ASP A 342 -1.02 2.71 -31.46
N ASP A 343 -1.27 1.46 -31.11
CA ASP A 343 -0.88 0.30 -31.90
C ASP A 343 -2.08 -0.58 -32.30
N THR A 344 -1.79 -1.63 -33.06
CA THR A 344 -2.80 -2.53 -33.63
C THR A 344 -3.06 -3.79 -32.80
N SER A 345 -2.52 -3.88 -31.58
CA SER A 345 -2.55 -5.12 -30.79
C SER A 345 -3.87 -5.34 -30.05
N CYS A 346 -4.53 -4.25 -29.65
CA CYS A 346 -5.85 -4.31 -29.03
C CYS A 346 -6.93 -4.55 -30.09
N SER A 347 -8.04 -5.20 -29.73
CA SER A 347 -9.13 -5.55 -30.65
C SER A 347 -10.25 -4.50 -30.64
N PHE A 348 -9.90 -3.20 -30.72
CA PHE A 348 -10.89 -2.11 -30.72
C PHE A 348 -11.53 -1.87 -32.10
N GLY A 349 -11.02 -2.48 -33.16
CA GLY A 349 -11.54 -2.33 -34.51
C GLY A 349 -11.05 -1.07 -35.22
N ALA A 350 -11.41 -0.94 -36.51
CA ALA A 350 -10.91 0.10 -37.39
C ALA A 350 -11.22 1.52 -36.88
N GLY A 351 -10.28 2.45 -37.08
CA GLY A 351 -10.37 3.83 -36.61
C GLY A 351 -10.10 4.03 -35.11
N ARG A 352 -9.89 2.94 -34.35
CA ARG A 352 -9.64 2.98 -32.90
C ARG A 352 -8.32 2.33 -32.48
N ILE A 353 -7.56 1.82 -33.44
CA ILE A 353 -6.25 1.19 -33.26
C ILE A 353 -5.25 1.82 -34.24
N GLY A 354 -3.97 1.85 -33.87
CA GLY A 354 -2.92 2.51 -34.67
C GLY A 354 -3.15 4.02 -34.82
N VAL A 355 -3.85 4.65 -33.88
CA VAL A 355 -4.14 6.09 -33.92
C VAL A 355 -2.96 6.89 -33.36
N ASP A 356 -2.63 8.05 -33.92
CA ASP A 356 -1.61 8.92 -33.31
C ASP A 356 -2.18 9.56 -32.03
N LEU A 357 -1.79 8.99 -30.88
CA LEU A 357 -2.18 9.47 -29.56
C LEU A 357 -1.20 10.52 -29.00
N LEU A 358 -0.10 10.79 -29.71
CA LEU A 358 0.80 11.85 -29.31
C LEU A 358 0.10 13.19 -29.56
N LEU A 359 -0.05 13.98 -28.50
CA LEU A 359 -0.19 15.42 -28.63
C LEU A 359 1.14 15.96 -29.17
N ARG A 360 1.39 15.77 -30.47
CA ARG A 360 2.46 16.51 -31.14
C ARG A 360 2.11 17.98 -31.01
N SER A 361 3.06 18.78 -30.52
CA SER A 361 3.01 20.22 -30.70
C SER A 361 2.94 20.50 -32.21
N CYS A 362 1.74 20.72 -32.73
CA CYS A 362 1.56 21.17 -34.09
C CYS A 362 2.13 22.58 -34.18
N ASN A 363 3.14 22.77 -35.03
CA ASN A 363 3.72 24.09 -35.38
C ASN A 363 2.75 24.99 -36.18
N CYS A 364 1.44 24.82 -36.03
CA CYS A 364 0.43 25.68 -36.64
C CYS A 364 -0.64 25.99 -35.59
N HIS A 365 -1.03 27.27 -35.52
CA HIS A 365 -1.95 27.92 -34.58
C HIS A 365 -3.40 27.35 -34.54
N ARG A 366 -3.62 26.03 -34.52
CA ARG A 366 -4.93 25.41 -34.30
C ARG A 366 -4.78 24.15 -33.46
N TRP A 367 -5.52 24.12 -32.35
CA TRP A 367 -5.68 22.97 -31.48
C TRP A 367 -6.29 21.81 -32.28
N CYS A 368 -5.56 20.70 -32.43
CA CYS A 368 -6.17 19.44 -32.85
C CYS A 368 -6.81 18.81 -31.61
N LEU A 369 -8.03 19.25 -31.29
CA LEU A 369 -8.97 18.39 -30.58
C LEU A 369 -9.39 17.29 -31.56
N TRP A 370 -9.26 16.04 -31.15
CA TRP A 370 -9.83 14.82 -31.72
C TRP A 370 -10.81 15.07 -32.89
N ARG A 371 -10.38 14.82 -34.13
CA ARG A 371 -11.34 14.59 -35.22
C ARG A 371 -11.70 13.11 -35.19
N LEU A 372 -12.92 12.84 -34.72
CA LEU A 372 -13.64 11.58 -34.83
C LEU A 372 -13.78 11.13 -36.29
#